data_AF-A0A7W7Y8Q0-F1
#
_entry.id   AF-A0A7W7Y8Q0-F1
#
_cell.length_a   1.000
_cell.length_b   1.000
_cell.length_c   1.000
_cell.angle_alpha   90.00
_cell.angle_beta   90.00
_cell.angle_gamma   90.00
#
_symmetry.space_group_name_H-M   'P 1'
#
loop_
_entity.id
_entity.type
_entity.pdbx_description
1 polymer ?
#
loop_
_entity_poly.entity_id
_entity_poly.type
_entity_poly.pdbx_seq_one_letter_code
_entity_poly.pdbx_strand_id
1 'polypeptide(L)'
;MKSKYQTSARSFACSLLAMGLTATVFTTANAQPVNSVISTGANVGLQRSGPIDPINGFPQWYQDKTGLALELLTPKSLAELTAGYDVLLPTDTVYPEVFPTSWFVEHFYYMARCIMNVPVSAGAGAQTGRCTVSCAQEASFATGVTKPGDQIAFTRIRIDWRGVPYDGDYIIETPYSTTTFTTIKAGDRIFNTEDVGLAPAPAGFQLSLNSKVGPYLTASATPGGAELPPVTFEGRSYLADPVALTKVTGSPLGANRNACRIWYVGPPVNNVTPAPVLLSESTDFNLFGRVKTGAMPSLTQIIRASRTFVSAAPGDRRVDVCAIAPSTLASRLPGAPASTVAQPTLNVYFAPPVNTNGVLSAPAVTPAVMNRSGTQYSYQSAQYATRAAMPTAVTVTDGQGGVFTLPVTDNIVLASCVYNYTTKVLTVNANSTDNGALLTINTVDGPLTTTKSGFNYTTGVLPFAPCDVIVTSNQGGINTIETATTKK
;
A
#
# COMPACT_ATOMS: atom_id res chain seq x y z
N MET A 1 -41.54 23.46 11.04
CA MET A 1 -40.43 24.16 11.71
C MET A 1 -39.12 23.57 11.20
N LYS A 2 -38.57 24.15 10.14
CA LYS A 2 -37.31 23.77 9.49
C LYS A 2 -36.57 25.07 9.21
N SER A 3 -35.43 25.34 9.84
CA SER A 3 -34.58 26.46 9.46
C SER A 3 -33.25 26.46 10.22
N LYS A 4 -32.18 26.77 9.47
CA LYS A 4 -30.86 27.27 9.87
C LYS A 4 -29.88 26.24 10.42
N TYR A 5 -28.99 25.75 9.54
CA TYR A 5 -27.54 25.94 9.60
C TYR A 5 -26.95 25.55 8.24
N GLN A 6 -27.13 26.41 7.24
CA GLN A 6 -26.23 26.42 6.07
C GLN A 6 -25.00 27.22 6.47
N THR A 7 -23.95 26.54 6.92
CA THR A 7 -22.62 27.15 7.05
C THR A 7 -22.01 27.31 5.66
N SER A 8 -21.74 28.56 5.31
CA SER A 8 -21.09 28.97 4.07
C SER A 8 -19.67 28.40 3.97
N ALA A 9 -19.48 27.34 3.19
CA ALA A 9 -18.19 26.94 2.66
C ALA A 9 -18.19 27.22 1.16
N ARG A 10 -17.78 28.44 0.78
CA ARG A 10 -17.64 28.82 -0.64
C ARG A 10 -16.23 28.47 -1.12
N SER A 11 -16.20 27.62 -2.14
CA SER A 11 -15.22 27.53 -3.23
C SER A 11 -13.73 27.62 -2.85
N PHE A 12 -13.11 26.46 -2.59
CA PHE A 12 -11.70 26.27 -2.95
C PHE A 12 -11.68 25.94 -4.44
N ALA A 13 -11.50 26.96 -5.28
CA ALA A 13 -11.12 26.76 -6.66
C ALA A 13 -9.70 26.16 -6.69
N CYS A 14 -9.56 24.98 -7.28
CA CYS A 14 -8.27 24.46 -7.70
C CYS A 14 -7.75 25.35 -8.84
N SER A 15 -6.92 26.34 -8.50
CA SER A 15 -6.11 27.05 -9.49
C SER A 15 -4.95 26.14 -9.88
N LEU A 16 -5.19 25.18 -10.78
CA LEU A 16 -4.11 24.51 -11.50
C LEU A 16 -3.65 25.47 -12.59
N LEU A 17 -2.64 26.29 -12.28
CA LEU A 17 -1.92 27.05 -13.28
C LEU A 17 -1.26 26.03 -14.21
N ALA A 18 -1.66 26.01 -15.49
CA ALA A 18 -0.87 25.37 -16.53
C ALA A 18 0.53 25.99 -16.49
N MET A 19 1.53 25.27 -15.97
CA MET A 19 2.93 25.69 -16.07
C MET A 19 3.39 25.55 -17.52
N GLY A 20 3.09 26.57 -18.32
CA GLY A 20 4.06 27.06 -19.28
C GLY A 20 5.28 27.57 -18.51
N LEU A 21 6.45 27.07 -18.85
CA LEU A 21 7.73 27.44 -18.26
C LEU A 21 8.03 28.92 -18.53
N THR A 22 7.67 29.81 -17.61
CA THR A 22 8.26 31.16 -17.49
C THR A 22 8.63 31.42 -16.04
N ALA A 23 9.93 31.34 -15.75
CA ALA A 23 10.50 31.59 -14.43
C ALA A 23 10.23 33.04 -14.00
N THR A 24 9.29 33.22 -13.07
CA THR A 24 9.12 34.46 -12.32
C THR A 24 9.42 34.15 -10.86
N VAL A 25 10.48 34.75 -10.33
CA VAL A 25 11.01 34.50 -8.99
C VAL A 25 10.04 35.07 -7.94
N PHE A 26 9.33 34.20 -7.23
CA PHE A 26 8.72 34.50 -5.94
C PHE A 26 9.71 34.07 -4.85
N THR A 27 10.04 34.95 -3.91
CA THR A 27 10.92 34.66 -2.77
C THR A 27 10.25 33.66 -1.83
N THR A 28 10.62 32.39 -1.95
CA THR A 28 10.21 31.30 -1.05
C THR A 28 10.86 31.49 0.32
N ALA A 29 10.07 31.49 1.39
CA ALA A 29 10.57 31.39 2.77
C ALA A 29 11.35 30.08 2.96
N ASN A 30 12.54 30.15 3.56
CA ASN A 30 13.36 28.99 3.87
C ASN A 30 12.78 28.22 5.07
N ALA A 31 11.82 27.34 4.83
CA ALA A 31 11.41 26.35 5.83
C ALA A 31 12.51 25.31 6.02
N GLN A 32 12.89 25.01 7.26
CA GLN A 32 13.82 23.92 7.58
C GLN A 32 13.09 22.87 8.41
N PRO A 33 13.07 21.59 7.97
CA PRO A 33 12.56 20.51 8.81
C PRO A 33 13.55 20.28 9.96
N VAL A 34 13.09 20.37 11.20
CA VAL A 34 13.86 19.89 12.35
C VAL A 34 13.63 18.39 12.46
N ASN A 35 14.71 17.60 12.60
CA ASN A 35 14.62 16.15 12.86
C ASN A 35 13.84 15.91 14.15
N SER A 36 12.54 15.74 14.01
CA SER A 36 11.65 15.32 15.10
C SER A 36 12.02 13.88 15.43
N VAL A 37 12.31 13.58 16.70
CA VAL A 37 12.54 12.21 17.15
C VAL A 37 11.23 11.45 17.00
N ILE A 38 11.07 10.73 15.88
CA ILE A 38 9.99 9.77 15.68
C ILE A 38 10.19 8.69 16.74
N SER A 39 9.16 8.37 17.54
CA SER A 39 9.28 7.19 18.40
C SER A 39 9.49 5.97 17.51
N THR A 40 10.54 5.19 17.73
CA THR A 40 10.87 4.01 16.91
C THR A 40 10.07 2.77 17.33
N GLY A 41 8.84 2.97 17.82
CA GLY A 41 7.97 1.88 18.27
C GLY A 41 7.56 0.97 17.12
N ALA A 42 7.35 -0.31 17.41
CA ALA A 42 6.92 -1.32 16.43
C ALA A 42 5.64 -0.95 15.67
N ASN A 43 4.84 -0.04 16.24
CA ASN A 43 3.54 0.39 15.74
C ASN A 43 3.58 1.72 14.95
N VAL A 44 4.76 2.27 14.66
CA VAL A 44 4.88 3.56 13.97
C VAL A 44 4.98 3.40 12.46
N GLY A 45 4.19 4.21 11.75
CA GLY A 45 4.12 4.26 10.29
C GLY A 45 3.03 3.37 9.69
N LEU A 46 3.00 3.35 8.37
CA LEU A 46 2.12 2.49 7.60
C LEU A 46 2.75 1.10 7.40
N GLN A 47 1.90 0.08 7.20
CA GLN A 47 2.33 -1.32 7.08
C GLN A 47 2.21 -1.83 5.65
N ARG A 48 1.02 -1.75 5.06
CA ARG A 48 0.77 -2.29 3.71
C ARG A 48 -0.50 -1.70 3.10
N SER A 49 -0.68 -1.91 1.80
CA SER A 49 -1.92 -1.60 1.09
C SER A 49 -2.61 -2.88 0.60
N GLY A 50 -3.92 -2.79 0.41
CA GLY A 50 -4.73 -3.85 -0.19
C GLY A 50 -4.54 -3.99 -1.68
N PRO A 51 -5.10 -5.06 -2.29
CA PRO A 51 -5.08 -5.23 -3.73
C PRO A 51 -5.56 -3.97 -4.43
N ILE A 52 -5.04 -3.77 -5.64
CA ILE A 52 -5.53 -2.75 -6.54
C ILE A 52 -6.93 -3.17 -6.99
N ASP A 53 -7.90 -2.29 -6.83
CA ASP A 53 -9.24 -2.50 -7.33
C ASP A 53 -9.22 -2.53 -8.86
N PRO A 54 -9.69 -3.62 -9.50
CA PRO A 54 -9.65 -3.73 -10.96
C PRO A 54 -10.58 -2.73 -11.67
N ILE A 55 -11.52 -2.09 -10.95
CA ILE A 55 -12.48 -1.14 -11.52
C ILE A 55 -11.87 0.25 -11.64
N ASN A 56 -11.23 0.75 -10.57
CA ASN A 56 -10.73 2.14 -10.51
C ASN A 56 -9.20 2.26 -10.51
N GLY A 57 -8.47 1.16 -10.31
CA GLY A 57 -7.01 1.14 -10.34
C GLY A 57 -6.32 1.68 -9.08
N PHE A 58 -7.04 1.94 -7.98
CA PHE A 58 -6.46 2.33 -6.70
C PHE A 58 -6.41 1.15 -5.71
N PRO A 59 -5.50 1.15 -4.72
CA PRO A 59 -5.57 0.22 -3.60
C PRO A 59 -6.92 0.29 -2.90
N GLN A 60 -7.49 -0.85 -2.53
CA GLN A 60 -8.79 -0.86 -1.84
C GLN A 60 -8.69 -0.30 -0.41
N TRP A 61 -7.51 -0.40 0.21
CA TRP A 61 -7.28 0.06 1.58
C TRP A 61 -5.78 0.29 1.85
N TYR A 62 -5.49 1.05 2.90
CA TYR A 62 -4.17 1.14 3.53
C TYR A 62 -4.27 0.73 4.99
N GLN A 63 -3.27 0.00 5.49
CA GLN A 63 -3.17 -0.48 6.87
C GLN A 63 -1.97 0.15 7.55
N ASP A 64 -2.14 0.63 8.78
CA ASP A 64 -1.04 1.08 9.63
C ASP A 64 -0.42 -0.05 10.48
N LYS A 65 0.73 0.21 11.13
CA LYS A 65 1.40 -0.80 11.96
C LYS A 65 0.71 -1.11 13.28
N THR A 66 -0.35 -0.39 13.64
CA THR A 66 -1.22 -0.79 14.75
C THR A 66 -2.27 -1.83 14.31
N GLY A 67 -2.45 -2.03 13.01
CA GLY A 67 -3.40 -2.96 12.41
C GLY A 67 -4.70 -2.30 11.96
N LEU A 68 -4.83 -0.98 12.08
CA LEU A 68 -6.02 -0.26 11.61
C LEU A 68 -5.92 -0.12 10.10
N ALA A 69 -6.95 -0.56 9.39
CA ALA A 69 -7.03 -0.48 7.94
C ALA A 69 -8.18 0.44 7.53
N LEU A 70 -7.91 1.35 6.60
CA LEU A 70 -8.87 2.33 6.10
C LEU A 70 -9.07 2.15 4.59
N GLU A 71 -10.33 2.14 4.18
CA GLU A 71 -10.74 2.00 2.78
C GLU A 71 -10.65 3.32 2.03
N LEU A 72 -10.54 3.24 0.70
CA LEU A 72 -10.72 4.41 -0.17
C LEU A 72 -12.15 4.96 -0.01
N LEU A 73 -12.27 6.20 0.43
CA LEU A 73 -13.52 6.95 0.60
C LEU A 73 -14.11 7.28 -0.77
N THR A 74 -14.85 6.32 -1.30
CA THR A 74 -15.79 6.46 -2.41
C THR A 74 -17.20 6.38 -1.83
N PRO A 75 -18.11 7.32 -2.19
CA PRO A 75 -19.45 7.30 -1.63
C PRO A 75 -20.18 6.01 -2.00
N LYS A 76 -20.75 5.34 -1.00
CA LYS A 76 -21.53 4.09 -1.17
C LYS A 76 -23.02 4.32 -1.12
N SER A 77 -23.47 5.52 -0.75
CA SER A 77 -24.85 5.97 -0.86
C SER A 77 -24.92 7.49 -1.05
N LEU A 78 -26.03 8.01 -1.55
CA LEU A 78 -26.29 9.44 -1.58
C LEU A 78 -26.34 10.05 -0.16
N ALA A 79 -26.76 9.26 0.84
CA ALA A 79 -26.82 9.71 2.22
C ALA A 79 -25.42 9.84 2.84
N GLU A 80 -24.48 8.93 2.54
CA GLU A 80 -23.08 9.02 2.96
C GLU A 80 -22.41 10.28 2.37
N LEU A 81 -22.62 10.51 1.07
CA LEU A 81 -22.16 11.72 0.37
C LEU A 81 -22.72 13.00 1.02
N THR A 82 -24.03 13.04 1.26
CA THR A 82 -24.71 14.24 1.79
C THR A 82 -24.35 14.51 3.25
N ALA A 83 -24.09 13.46 4.04
CA ALA A 83 -23.66 13.57 5.42
C ALA A 83 -22.17 13.94 5.57
N GLY A 84 -21.39 13.89 4.49
CA GLY A 84 -19.99 14.31 4.47
C GLY A 84 -19.02 13.29 5.07
N TYR A 85 -19.36 12.00 5.09
CA TYR A 85 -18.47 10.94 5.58
C TYR A 85 -17.26 10.72 4.65
N ASP A 86 -17.41 11.04 3.36
CA ASP A 86 -16.32 11.08 2.40
C ASP A 86 -15.71 12.50 2.37
N VAL A 87 -14.38 12.59 2.39
CA VAL A 87 -13.67 13.86 2.18
C VAL A 87 -13.64 14.13 0.70
N LEU A 88 -14.25 15.23 0.28
CA LEU A 88 -14.45 15.55 -1.13
C LEU A 88 -14.19 17.03 -1.40
N LEU A 89 -13.88 17.37 -2.65
CA LEU A 89 -13.83 18.76 -3.07
C LEU A 89 -15.25 19.35 -3.15
N PRO A 90 -15.42 20.68 -2.99
CA PRO A 90 -16.77 21.28 -2.96
C PRO A 90 -17.65 21.02 -4.20
N THR A 91 -17.05 20.65 -5.34
CA THR A 91 -17.76 20.35 -6.59
C THR A 91 -18.18 18.88 -6.72
N ASP A 92 -17.68 18.02 -5.85
CA ASP A 92 -17.83 16.58 -5.92
C ASP A 92 -19.18 16.17 -5.33
N THR A 93 -20.19 16.14 -6.20
CA THR A 93 -21.61 16.04 -5.81
C THR A 93 -22.35 14.88 -6.47
N VAL A 94 -21.62 13.97 -7.15
CA VAL A 94 -22.21 12.89 -7.93
C VAL A 94 -22.18 11.55 -7.17
N TYR A 95 -23.28 10.82 -7.22
CA TYR A 95 -23.39 9.41 -6.81
C TYR A 95 -24.41 8.69 -7.71
N PRO A 96 -24.16 7.44 -8.15
CA PRO A 96 -22.94 6.66 -7.94
C PRO A 96 -21.78 7.19 -8.81
N GLU A 97 -20.55 7.03 -8.31
CA GLU A 97 -19.37 7.28 -9.14
C GLU A 97 -19.17 6.15 -10.16
N VAL A 98 -18.72 6.52 -11.37
CA VAL A 98 -18.40 5.59 -12.47
C VAL A 98 -17.05 5.96 -13.04
N PHE A 99 -16.02 5.15 -12.77
CA PHE A 99 -14.69 5.36 -13.30
C PHE A 99 -14.61 5.02 -14.81
N PRO A 100 -13.93 5.83 -15.65
CA PRO A 100 -13.24 7.10 -15.36
C PRO A 100 -14.07 8.36 -15.66
N THR A 101 -15.35 8.23 -16.02
CA THR A 101 -16.13 9.36 -16.58
C THR A 101 -16.73 10.25 -15.49
N SER A 102 -17.57 9.66 -14.64
CA SER A 102 -18.27 10.35 -13.56
C SER A 102 -17.59 10.02 -12.23
N TRP A 103 -16.35 10.48 -12.08
CA TRP A 103 -15.46 10.12 -10.98
C TRP A 103 -14.68 11.34 -10.51
N PHE A 104 -14.63 11.56 -9.20
CA PHE A 104 -13.92 12.70 -8.61
C PHE A 104 -12.41 12.59 -8.85
N VAL A 105 -11.75 13.73 -8.98
CA VAL A 105 -10.31 13.77 -9.26
C VAL A 105 -9.46 13.43 -8.03
N GLU A 106 -10.03 13.54 -6.83
CA GLU A 106 -9.36 13.34 -5.55
C GLU A 106 -10.26 12.53 -4.61
N HIS A 107 -9.65 11.55 -3.96
CA HIS A 107 -10.27 10.70 -2.95
C HIS A 107 -9.31 10.54 -1.78
N PHE A 108 -9.81 10.06 -0.64
CA PHE A 108 -9.03 9.96 0.59
C PHE A 108 -9.18 8.57 1.19
N TYR A 109 -8.14 8.05 1.82
CA TYR A 109 -8.25 6.94 2.77
C TYR A 109 -8.39 7.46 4.20
N TYR A 110 -7.81 8.63 4.45
CA TYR A 110 -7.70 9.23 5.77
C TYR A 110 -7.52 10.75 5.66
N MET A 111 -8.16 11.51 6.55
CA MET A 111 -7.81 12.90 6.81
C MET A 111 -8.01 13.24 8.28
N ALA A 112 -7.01 13.86 8.89
CA ALA A 112 -7.14 14.61 10.13
C ALA A 112 -6.86 16.09 9.85
N ARG A 113 -7.89 16.93 9.94
CA ARG A 113 -7.79 18.37 9.75
C ARG A 113 -7.93 19.08 11.08
N CYS A 114 -6.97 19.93 11.42
CA CYS A 114 -7.00 20.80 12.58
C CYS A 114 -6.96 22.26 12.13
N ILE A 115 -7.77 23.09 12.77
CA ILE A 115 -7.81 24.54 12.55
C ILE A 115 -7.43 25.22 13.86
N MET A 116 -6.40 26.05 13.82
CA MET A 116 -5.97 26.89 14.93
C MET A 116 -6.40 28.33 14.66
N ASN A 117 -7.10 28.93 15.61
CA ASN A 117 -7.40 30.35 15.56
C ASN A 117 -6.16 31.13 16.00
N VAL A 118 -5.79 32.13 15.21
CA VAL A 118 -4.57 32.92 15.42
C VAL A 118 -4.91 34.40 15.47
N PRO A 119 -4.13 35.21 16.20
CA PRO A 119 -4.32 36.65 16.19
C PRO A 119 -4.27 37.20 14.76
N VAL A 120 -5.16 38.14 14.45
CA VAL A 120 -5.14 38.90 13.20
C VAL A 120 -4.52 40.26 13.43
N SER A 121 -3.72 40.74 12.48
CA SER A 121 -3.30 42.14 12.47
C SER A 121 -4.52 43.05 12.32
N ALA A 122 -4.53 44.21 12.99
CA ALA A 122 -5.62 45.17 12.89
C ALA A 122 -5.85 45.58 11.42
N GLY A 123 -7.09 45.43 10.92
CA GLY A 123 -7.46 45.75 9.53
C GLY A 123 -7.38 44.58 8.53
N ALA A 124 -6.98 43.38 8.97
CA ALA A 124 -6.91 42.21 8.10
C ALA A 124 -8.29 41.52 7.90
N GLY A 125 -8.57 41.03 6.69
CA GLY A 125 -9.83 40.36 6.36
C GLY A 125 -10.03 39.00 7.09
N ALA A 126 -11.26 38.51 7.15
CA ALA A 126 -11.69 37.34 7.94
C ALA A 126 -10.91 36.03 7.73
N GLN A 127 -10.15 35.89 6.64
CA GLN A 127 -9.34 34.70 6.33
C GLN A 127 -7.94 34.69 6.98
N THR A 128 -7.52 35.79 7.61
CA THR A 128 -6.18 35.92 8.22
C THR A 128 -6.07 35.35 9.65
N GLY A 129 -7.21 34.97 10.24
CA GLY A 129 -7.29 34.49 11.63
C GLY A 129 -7.18 32.98 11.81
N ARG A 130 -6.75 32.23 10.78
CA ARG A 130 -6.72 30.76 10.82
C ARG A 130 -5.45 30.18 10.21
N CYS A 131 -4.86 29.23 10.93
CA CYS A 131 -3.88 28.28 10.40
C CYS A 131 -4.54 26.92 10.28
N THR A 132 -4.54 26.35 9.07
CA THR A 132 -5.09 25.01 8.82
C THR A 132 -3.96 24.01 8.64
N VAL A 133 -4.02 22.93 9.42
CA VAL A 133 -3.15 21.77 9.28
C VAL A 133 -3.99 20.60 8.78
N SER A 134 -3.56 19.92 7.73
CA SER A 134 -4.20 18.70 7.23
C SER A 134 -3.16 17.59 7.09
N CYS A 135 -3.43 16.45 7.73
CA CYS A 135 -2.64 15.23 7.63
C CYS A 135 -3.51 14.18 6.95
N ALA A 136 -3.12 13.70 5.77
CA ALA A 136 -3.99 12.86 4.94
C ALA A 136 -3.24 11.72 4.26
N GLN A 137 -3.99 10.69 3.88
CA GLN A 137 -3.62 9.70 2.87
C GLN A 137 -4.63 9.87 1.73
N GLU A 138 -4.15 10.28 0.57
CA GLU A 138 -4.91 10.73 -0.58
C GLU A 138 -4.72 9.77 -1.77
N ALA A 139 -5.67 9.82 -2.68
CA ALA A 139 -5.64 9.20 -4.00
C ALA A 139 -6.02 10.25 -5.03
N SER A 140 -5.28 10.34 -6.13
CA SER A 140 -5.57 11.28 -7.21
C SER A 140 -4.91 10.79 -8.51
N PHE A 141 -4.75 11.68 -9.47
CA PHE A 141 -4.14 11.42 -10.77
C PHE A 141 -2.96 12.37 -10.98
N ALA A 142 -1.82 11.84 -11.46
CA ALA A 142 -0.58 12.58 -11.65
C ALA A 142 -0.73 13.81 -12.57
N THR A 143 -1.70 13.78 -13.49
CA THR A 143 -1.99 14.87 -14.42
C THR A 143 -3.04 15.86 -13.90
N GLY A 144 -3.59 15.63 -12.70
CA GLY A 144 -4.64 16.49 -12.13
C GLY A 144 -6.00 16.35 -12.82
N VAL A 145 -6.18 15.31 -13.62
CA VAL A 145 -7.45 14.97 -14.28
C VAL A 145 -7.70 13.47 -14.16
N THR A 146 -8.96 13.06 -14.05
CA THR A 146 -9.33 11.65 -14.00
C THR A 146 -8.90 10.94 -15.29
N LYS A 147 -7.81 10.17 -15.22
CA LYS A 147 -7.22 9.46 -16.35
C LYS A 147 -6.71 8.07 -15.93
N PRO A 148 -7.26 6.98 -16.51
CA PRO A 148 -6.72 5.64 -16.29
C PRO A 148 -5.22 5.57 -16.60
N GLY A 149 -4.46 4.93 -15.72
CA GLY A 149 -3.02 4.81 -15.80
C GLY A 149 -2.25 5.93 -15.07
N ASP A 150 -2.90 7.05 -14.75
CA ASP A 150 -2.25 8.17 -14.06
C ASP A 150 -2.46 8.11 -12.52
N GLN A 151 -3.04 7.04 -11.98
CA GLN A 151 -3.33 6.94 -10.55
C GLN A 151 -2.08 7.12 -9.69
N ILE A 152 -2.22 7.92 -8.64
CA ILE A 152 -1.23 8.11 -7.57
C ILE A 152 -1.93 7.99 -6.21
N ALA A 153 -1.22 7.46 -5.22
CA ALA A 153 -1.67 7.47 -3.83
C ALA A 153 -0.52 7.92 -2.95
N PHE A 154 -0.75 8.95 -2.16
CA PHE A 154 0.31 9.63 -1.41
C PHE A 154 -0.22 10.10 -0.06
N THR A 155 0.69 10.30 0.88
CA THR A 155 0.37 11.00 2.12
C THR A 155 0.71 12.46 1.99
N ARG A 156 0.03 13.30 2.76
CA ARG A 156 0.24 14.75 2.81
C ARG A 156 0.23 15.25 4.24
N ILE A 157 1.20 16.10 4.58
CA ILE A 157 1.11 17.03 5.70
C ILE A 157 1.14 18.44 5.13
N ARG A 158 0.03 19.16 5.22
CA ARG A 158 -0.10 20.53 4.71
C ARG A 158 -0.36 21.51 5.83
N ILE A 159 0.37 22.62 5.81
CA ILE A 159 0.17 23.80 6.63
C ILE A 159 -0.21 24.95 5.68
N ASP A 160 -1.36 25.58 5.91
CA ASP A 160 -1.79 26.79 5.21
C ASP A 160 -2.26 27.84 6.22
N TRP A 161 -1.48 28.91 6.34
CA TRP A 161 -1.78 30.06 7.18
C TRP A 161 -1.52 31.35 6.40
N ARG A 162 -2.58 32.13 6.19
CA ARG A 162 -2.52 33.40 5.47
C ARG A 162 -2.46 34.56 6.45
N GLY A 163 -1.53 35.50 6.25
CA GLY A 163 -1.46 36.71 7.04
C GLY A 163 -0.98 36.48 8.46
N VAL A 164 0.27 36.04 8.63
CA VAL A 164 0.84 35.89 9.97
C VAL A 164 0.87 37.24 10.71
N PRO A 165 0.68 37.29 12.04
CA PRO A 165 0.46 38.53 12.77
C PRO A 165 1.74 39.34 13.04
N TYR A 166 2.89 38.69 13.14
CA TYR A 166 4.13 39.31 13.61
C TYR A 166 5.33 38.94 12.74
N ASP A 167 6.33 39.81 12.72
CA ASP A 167 7.66 39.49 12.20
C ASP A 167 8.35 38.49 13.13
N GLY A 168 9.01 37.47 12.57
CA GLY A 168 9.84 36.53 13.34
C GLY A 168 9.82 35.11 12.79
N ASP A 169 10.22 34.16 13.64
CA ASP A 169 10.20 32.74 13.31
C ASP A 169 8.95 32.08 13.92
N TYR A 170 8.47 31.04 13.24
CA TYR A 170 7.31 30.26 13.67
C TYR A 170 7.65 28.78 13.69
N ILE A 171 7.38 28.11 14.80
CA ILE A 171 7.49 26.66 14.93
C ILE A 171 6.09 26.10 14.95
N ILE A 172 5.74 25.31 13.94
CA ILE A 172 4.43 24.68 13.82
C ILE A 172 4.60 23.19 14.12
N GLU A 173 3.90 22.74 15.14
CA GLU A 173 3.84 21.34 15.54
C GLU A 173 2.53 20.74 15.05
N THR A 174 2.63 19.58 14.41
CA THR A 174 1.52 18.72 14.03
C THR A 174 1.62 17.40 14.81
N PRO A 175 0.61 16.53 14.72
CA PRO A 175 0.71 15.19 15.27
C PRO A 175 1.82 14.31 14.69
N TYR A 176 2.38 14.65 13.52
CA TYR A 176 3.36 13.83 12.82
C TYR A 176 4.72 14.51 12.61
N SER A 177 4.82 15.82 12.80
CA SER A 177 6.04 16.58 12.51
C SER A 177 6.10 17.90 13.28
N THR A 178 7.31 18.46 13.38
CA THR A 178 7.54 19.85 13.76
C THR A 178 8.30 20.55 12.63
N THR A 179 7.87 21.75 12.24
CA THR A 179 8.50 22.53 11.16
C THR A 179 8.76 23.95 11.63
N THR A 180 9.97 24.45 11.36
CA THR A 180 10.35 25.83 11.68
C THR A 180 10.38 26.66 10.40
N PHE A 181 9.70 27.80 10.44
CA PHE A 181 9.67 28.83 9.39
C PHE A 181 10.42 30.04 9.92
N THR A 182 11.48 30.46 9.23
CA THR A 182 12.34 31.54 9.71
C THR A 182 12.13 32.82 8.92
N THR A 183 12.36 33.96 9.58
CA THR A 183 12.36 35.31 8.98
C THR A 183 11.05 35.65 8.25
N ILE A 184 9.91 35.25 8.82
CA ILE A 184 8.60 35.52 8.24
C ILE A 184 8.17 36.94 8.59
N LYS A 185 7.56 37.67 7.64
CA LYS A 185 7.04 39.02 7.85
C LYS A 185 5.55 39.01 8.16
N ALA A 186 5.13 39.95 8.99
CA ALA A 186 3.71 40.17 9.25
C ALA A 186 2.95 40.38 7.93
N GLY A 187 1.85 39.66 7.75
CA GLY A 187 1.07 39.65 6.52
C GLY A 187 1.45 38.52 5.54
N ASP A 188 2.59 37.86 5.70
CA ASP A 188 3.00 36.76 4.83
C ASP A 188 2.10 35.53 4.97
N ARG A 189 2.13 34.67 3.95
CA ARG A 189 1.51 33.34 3.98
C ARG A 189 2.56 32.29 4.28
N ILE A 190 2.33 31.49 5.32
CA ILE A 190 3.03 30.21 5.52
C ILE A 190 2.25 29.13 4.78
N PHE A 191 2.83 28.60 3.70
CA PHE A 191 2.27 27.49 2.93
C PHE A 191 3.33 26.41 2.74
N ASN A 192 3.14 25.26 3.37
CA ASN A 192 4.07 24.12 3.30
C ASN A 192 3.31 22.83 3.05
N THR A 193 3.82 21.99 2.16
CA THR A 193 3.26 20.67 1.87
C THR A 193 4.41 19.66 1.84
N GLU A 194 4.30 18.62 2.67
CA GLU A 194 5.15 17.43 2.62
C GLU A 194 4.33 16.27 2.04
N ASP A 195 4.64 15.87 0.81
CA ASP A 195 3.98 14.78 0.11
C ASP A 195 4.92 13.57 -0.03
N VAL A 196 4.42 12.35 0.23
CA VAL A 196 5.17 11.09 0.06
C VAL A 196 4.32 10.08 -0.68
N GLY A 197 4.78 9.60 -1.84
CA GLY A 197 4.09 8.61 -2.66
C GLY A 197 3.64 9.07 -4.06
N LEU A 198 4.15 10.19 -4.57
CA LEU A 198 3.71 10.80 -5.83
C LEU A 198 4.13 10.07 -7.12
N ALA A 199 4.70 8.86 -7.03
CA ALA A 199 5.06 8.10 -8.23
C ALA A 199 3.83 7.40 -8.84
N PRO A 200 3.80 7.17 -10.17
CA PRO A 200 2.70 6.49 -10.82
C PRO A 200 2.47 5.05 -10.32
N ALA A 201 1.21 4.63 -10.37
CA ALA A 201 0.79 3.24 -10.16
C ALA A 201 1.49 2.25 -11.12
N PRO A 202 1.56 0.95 -10.77
CA PRO A 202 1.17 0.37 -9.48
C PRO A 202 2.29 0.45 -8.42
N ALA A 203 3.55 0.59 -8.85
CA ALA A 203 4.70 0.59 -7.95
C ALA A 203 4.69 1.79 -6.97
N GLY A 204 4.17 2.95 -7.43
CA GLY A 204 4.10 4.17 -6.62
C GLY A 204 3.22 4.05 -5.38
N PHE A 205 2.21 3.16 -5.37
CA PHE A 205 1.32 2.99 -4.22
C PHE A 205 2.04 2.55 -2.95
N GLN A 206 3.13 1.80 -3.07
CA GLN A 206 3.93 1.37 -1.92
C GLN A 206 4.79 2.50 -1.35
N LEU A 207 5.09 3.55 -2.13
CA LEU A 207 5.97 4.62 -1.68
C LEU A 207 5.34 5.46 -0.56
N SER A 208 4.01 5.59 -0.55
CA SER A 208 3.28 6.26 0.54
C SER A 208 3.49 5.60 1.91
N LEU A 209 3.87 4.31 1.95
CA LEU A 209 4.13 3.58 3.19
C LEU A 209 5.37 4.10 3.94
N ASN A 210 6.24 4.86 3.28
CA ASN A 210 7.45 5.45 3.87
C ASN A 210 7.21 6.81 4.55
N SER A 211 5.95 7.23 4.68
CA SER A 211 5.57 8.51 5.26
C SER A 211 5.66 8.55 6.79
N LYS A 212 5.71 9.77 7.33
CA LYS A 212 5.49 10.07 8.76
C LYS A 212 4.01 9.93 9.17
N VAL A 213 3.07 9.98 8.22
CA VAL A 213 1.64 9.80 8.49
C VAL A 213 1.39 8.33 8.81
N GLY A 214 1.39 8.00 10.09
CA GLY A 214 1.20 6.64 10.60
C GLY A 214 1.74 6.50 12.04
N PRO A 215 1.00 5.88 12.97
CA PRO A 215 -0.31 5.28 12.77
C PRO A 215 -1.40 6.34 12.52
N TYR A 216 -2.56 5.92 12.03
CA TYR A 216 -3.68 6.85 11.84
C TYR A 216 -4.15 7.36 13.18
N LEU A 217 -4.47 8.65 13.26
CA LEU A 217 -5.10 9.19 14.47
C LEU A 217 -6.50 8.61 14.60
N THR A 218 -6.88 8.27 15.83
CA THR A 218 -8.21 7.77 16.17
C THR A 218 -8.88 8.73 17.14
N ALA A 219 -10.22 8.74 17.16
CA ALA A 219 -10.97 9.58 18.09
C ALA A 219 -10.67 9.18 19.54
N SER A 220 -10.62 10.17 20.43
CA SER A 220 -10.45 9.98 21.87
C SER A 220 -11.32 10.98 22.65
N ALA A 221 -11.66 10.65 23.90
CA ALA A 221 -12.38 11.57 24.78
C ALA A 221 -11.49 12.73 25.26
N THR A 222 -10.18 12.51 25.34
CA THR A 222 -9.18 13.52 25.74
C THR A 222 -7.97 13.43 24.80
N PRO A 223 -7.25 14.52 24.53
CA PRO A 223 -6.06 14.47 23.68
C PRO A 223 -5.05 13.44 24.19
N GLY A 224 -4.70 12.46 23.36
CA GLY A 224 -3.78 11.36 23.73
C GLY A 224 -4.34 10.33 24.70
N GLY A 225 -5.66 10.33 24.96
CA GLY A 225 -6.33 9.33 25.78
C GLY A 225 -6.50 7.99 25.07
N ALA A 226 -7.34 7.12 25.65
CA ALA A 226 -7.72 5.86 25.03
C ALA A 226 -8.51 6.08 23.72
N GLU A 227 -8.35 5.19 22.75
CA GLU A 227 -9.13 5.22 21.52
C GLU A 227 -10.62 4.99 21.83
N LEU A 228 -11.50 5.73 21.17
CA LEU A 228 -12.93 5.47 21.16
C LEU A 228 -13.26 4.38 20.12
N PRO A 229 -14.36 3.61 20.33
CA PRO A 229 -14.90 2.74 19.31
C PRO A 229 -15.27 3.52 18.02
N PRO A 230 -15.29 2.86 16.85
CA PRO A 230 -15.68 3.52 15.61
C PRO A 230 -17.16 3.95 15.64
N VAL A 231 -17.46 5.04 14.93
CA VAL A 231 -18.84 5.48 14.68
C VAL A 231 -19.42 4.63 13.56
N THR A 232 -20.71 4.26 13.66
CA THR A 232 -21.39 3.47 12.63
C THR A 232 -22.39 4.34 11.87
N PHE A 233 -22.35 4.27 10.54
CA PHE A 233 -23.32 4.91 9.64
C PHE A 233 -23.68 3.94 8.51
N GLU A 234 -24.98 3.69 8.29
CA GLU A 234 -25.49 2.72 7.30
C GLU A 234 -24.79 1.34 7.36
N GLY A 235 -24.47 0.85 8.56
CA GLY A 235 -23.80 -0.44 8.77
C GLY A 235 -22.31 -0.45 8.46
N ARG A 236 -21.69 0.69 8.14
CA ARG A 236 -20.25 0.87 7.93
C ARG A 236 -19.62 1.58 9.12
N SER A 237 -18.36 1.30 9.39
CA SER A 237 -17.61 1.86 10.52
C SER A 237 -16.67 2.99 10.07
N TYR A 238 -16.61 4.08 10.83
CA TYR A 238 -15.80 5.27 10.55
C TYR A 238 -15.02 5.68 11.80
N LEU A 239 -13.91 6.41 11.60
CA LEU A 239 -13.08 6.90 12.70
C LEU A 239 -13.78 7.91 13.60
N ALA A 240 -14.66 8.74 13.04
CA ALA A 240 -15.44 9.74 13.76
C ALA A 240 -16.68 10.14 12.95
N ASP A 241 -17.53 10.95 13.57
CA ASP A 241 -18.58 11.70 12.87
C ASP A 241 -17.95 12.88 12.11
N PRO A 242 -18.16 13.01 10.79
CA PRO A 242 -17.54 14.06 9.97
C PRO A 242 -17.95 15.48 10.36
N VAL A 243 -19.13 15.67 10.96
CA VAL A 243 -19.62 17.00 11.35
C VAL A 243 -19.17 17.43 12.75
N ALA A 244 -18.64 16.49 13.54
CA ALA A 244 -18.16 16.75 14.89
C ALA A 244 -16.66 17.01 14.92
N LEU A 245 -16.25 18.04 15.66
CA LEU A 245 -14.86 18.17 16.08
C LEU A 245 -14.59 17.14 17.18
N THR A 246 -13.50 16.37 17.02
CA THR A 246 -13.09 15.34 17.99
C THR A 246 -11.67 15.59 18.49
N LYS A 247 -11.41 15.16 19.74
CA LYS A 247 -10.04 14.97 20.21
C LYS A 247 -9.50 13.66 19.63
N VAL A 248 -8.18 13.54 19.58
CA VAL A 248 -7.51 12.41 18.94
C VAL A 248 -6.45 11.78 19.82
N THR A 249 -6.06 10.56 19.48
CA THR A 249 -4.90 9.85 20.01
C THR A 249 -4.13 9.18 18.87
N GLY A 250 -2.96 8.61 19.15
CA GLY A 250 -2.16 7.86 18.17
C GLY A 250 -0.98 8.61 17.54
N SER A 251 -0.66 9.84 17.96
CA SER A 251 0.55 10.51 17.47
C SER A 251 1.81 9.65 17.69
N PRO A 252 2.64 9.41 16.66
CA PRO A 252 3.90 8.66 16.82
C PRO A 252 4.97 9.47 17.55
N LEU A 253 4.70 10.73 17.89
CA LEU A 253 5.59 11.61 18.65
C LEU A 253 5.23 11.65 20.16
N GLY A 254 4.25 10.85 20.60
CA GLY A 254 3.87 10.66 22.01
C GLY A 254 2.55 11.32 22.40
N ALA A 255 2.08 11.05 23.63
CA ALA A 255 0.76 11.48 24.10
C ALA A 255 0.53 13.00 24.05
N ASN A 256 1.59 13.79 24.32
CA ASN A 256 1.53 15.26 24.28
C ASN A 256 1.47 15.85 22.87
N ARG A 257 1.55 15.00 21.83
CA ARG A 257 1.59 15.40 20.42
C ARG A 257 0.28 15.15 19.68
N ASN A 258 -0.81 14.92 20.40
CA ASN A 258 -2.17 14.78 19.83
C ASN A 258 -2.90 16.14 19.68
N ALA A 259 -2.16 17.14 19.20
CA ALA A 259 -2.62 18.52 19.02
C ALA A 259 -1.83 19.17 17.89
N CYS A 260 -2.33 20.29 17.36
CA CYS A 260 -1.51 21.22 16.59
C CYS A 260 -1.16 22.43 17.46
N ARG A 261 0.07 22.93 17.32
CA ARG A 261 0.56 24.11 18.03
C ARG A 261 1.31 25.04 17.11
N ILE A 262 1.22 26.32 17.39
CA ILE A 262 2.04 27.36 16.77
C ILE A 262 2.80 28.04 17.89
N TRP A 263 4.11 27.99 17.81
CA TRP A 263 5.00 28.78 18.65
C TRP A 263 5.55 29.93 17.83
N TYR A 264 5.58 31.10 18.43
CA TYR A 264 6.18 32.30 17.86
C TYR A 264 7.50 32.57 18.56
N VAL A 265 8.52 32.88 17.77
CA VAL A 265 9.82 33.34 18.23
C VAL A 265 10.03 34.73 17.63
N GLY A 266 10.04 35.74 18.51
CA GLY A 266 10.25 37.12 18.08
C GLY A 266 11.59 37.34 17.38
N PRO A 267 11.75 38.45 16.65
CA PRO A 267 13.02 38.77 16.02
C PRO A 267 14.13 38.88 17.08
N PRO A 268 15.39 38.53 16.74
CA PRO A 268 16.50 38.70 17.67
C PRO A 268 16.61 40.15 18.15
N VAL A 269 16.73 40.33 19.47
CA VAL A 269 17.00 41.63 20.08
C VAL A 269 18.43 41.59 20.61
N ASN A 270 19.28 42.53 20.19
CA ASN A 270 20.69 42.57 20.55
C ASN A 270 21.44 41.24 20.27
N ASN A 271 21.18 40.62 19.11
CA ASN A 271 21.71 39.30 18.72
C ASN A 271 21.32 38.12 19.62
N VAL A 272 20.30 38.28 20.47
CA VAL A 272 19.75 37.19 21.29
C VAL A 272 18.40 36.78 20.71
N THR A 273 18.25 35.49 20.41
CA THR A 273 16.98 34.91 19.97
C THR A 273 16.05 34.74 21.18
N PRO A 274 14.84 35.31 21.19
CA PRO A 274 13.88 35.13 22.26
C PRO A 274 13.49 33.67 22.46
N ALA A 275 13.02 33.32 23.67
CA ALA A 275 12.41 32.02 23.89
C ALA A 275 11.08 31.88 23.11
N PRO A 276 10.74 30.70 22.57
CA PRO A 276 9.45 30.48 21.93
C PRO A 276 8.27 30.69 22.88
N VAL A 277 7.21 31.34 22.38
CA VAL A 277 5.94 31.55 23.10
C VAL A 277 4.82 30.86 22.35
N LEU A 278 3.93 30.17 23.05
CA LEU A 278 2.76 29.52 22.43
C LEU A 278 1.80 30.60 21.92
N LEU A 279 1.63 30.67 20.60
CA LEU A 279 0.71 31.61 19.95
C LEU A 279 -0.70 31.05 19.82
N SER A 280 -0.81 29.76 19.49
CA SER A 280 -2.09 29.07 19.36
C SER A 280 -1.92 27.57 19.53
N GLU A 281 -2.96 26.93 20.05
CA GLU A 281 -3.09 25.48 20.13
C GLU A 281 -4.51 25.10 19.74
N SER A 282 -4.65 23.97 19.04
CA SER A 282 -5.92 23.28 18.91
C SER A 282 -5.73 21.79 19.09
N THR A 283 -6.65 21.22 19.87
CA THR A 283 -6.77 19.78 20.11
C THR A 283 -7.96 19.18 19.37
N ASP A 284 -8.68 19.99 18.61
CA ASP A 284 -9.87 19.61 17.86
C ASP A 284 -9.54 19.31 16.40
N PHE A 285 -10.03 18.16 15.94
CA PHE A 285 -9.84 17.67 14.59
C PHE A 285 -11.18 17.33 13.94
N ASN A 286 -11.33 17.67 12.65
CA ASN A 286 -12.24 16.92 11.79
C ASN A 286 -11.48 15.66 11.33
N LEU A 287 -11.99 14.49 11.71
CA LEU A 287 -11.35 13.21 11.50
C LEU A 287 -12.18 12.35 10.54
N PHE A 288 -11.53 11.83 9.50
CA PHE A 288 -12.16 11.06 8.43
C PHE A 288 -11.40 9.77 8.16
N GLY A 289 -12.16 8.73 7.81
CA GLY A 289 -11.65 7.44 7.41
C GLY A 289 -12.71 6.35 7.62
N ARG A 290 -12.96 5.54 6.61
CA ARG A 290 -13.86 4.37 6.69
C ARG A 290 -13.02 3.15 7.02
N VAL A 291 -13.38 2.46 8.10
CA VAL A 291 -12.64 1.30 8.60
C VAL A 291 -12.91 0.08 7.70
N LYS A 292 -11.84 -0.56 7.23
CA LYS A 292 -11.91 -1.85 6.52
C LYS A 292 -12.23 -2.96 7.51
N THR A 293 -13.47 -3.44 7.49
CA THR A 293 -13.95 -4.49 8.41
C THR A 293 -13.94 -5.90 7.81
N GLY A 294 -14.01 -6.03 6.49
CA GLY A 294 -13.95 -7.34 5.82
C GLY A 294 -12.56 -7.98 5.89
N ALA A 295 -12.48 -9.26 5.53
CA ALA A 295 -11.20 -9.98 5.44
C ALA A 295 -10.16 -9.23 4.58
N MET A 296 -8.92 -9.26 5.03
CA MET A 296 -7.79 -8.73 4.28
C MET A 296 -7.09 -9.89 3.58
N PRO A 297 -6.81 -9.78 2.27
CA PRO A 297 -6.09 -10.83 1.55
C PRO A 297 -4.74 -11.14 2.19
N SER A 298 -4.44 -12.43 2.17
CA SER A 298 -3.13 -12.96 2.53
C SER A 298 -2.07 -12.52 1.53
N LEU A 299 -0.84 -12.37 2.02
CA LEU A 299 0.34 -12.18 1.19
C LEU A 299 0.99 -13.52 0.79
N THR A 300 0.35 -14.63 1.13
CA THR A 300 0.85 -15.97 0.80
C THR A 300 0.80 -16.19 -0.70
N GLN A 301 1.94 -16.58 -1.25
CA GLN A 301 2.10 -16.99 -2.64
C GLN A 301 2.61 -18.42 -2.66
N ILE A 302 1.88 -19.32 -3.31
CA ILE A 302 2.40 -20.66 -3.54
C ILE A 302 3.25 -20.61 -4.80
N ILE A 303 4.53 -20.96 -4.66
CA ILE A 303 5.53 -20.86 -5.72
C ILE A 303 5.46 -22.07 -6.64
N ARG A 304 5.35 -23.27 -6.06
CA ARG A 304 5.24 -24.51 -6.84
C ARG A 304 4.65 -25.65 -6.02
N ALA A 305 4.04 -26.57 -6.73
CA ALA A 305 3.79 -27.94 -6.29
C ALA A 305 4.30 -28.86 -7.40
N SER A 306 5.39 -29.57 -7.17
CA SER A 306 6.05 -30.37 -8.18
C SER A 306 6.25 -31.80 -7.72
N ARG A 307 6.11 -32.75 -8.65
CA ARG A 307 6.50 -34.14 -8.40
C ARG A 307 7.97 -34.35 -8.77
N THR A 308 8.65 -35.17 -7.99
CA THR A 308 10.06 -35.53 -8.20
C THR A 308 10.18 -37.06 -8.24
N PHE A 309 10.93 -37.58 -9.22
CA PHE A 309 11.32 -38.98 -9.31
C PHE A 309 12.85 -39.06 -9.24
N VAL A 310 13.42 -39.49 -8.12
CA VAL A 310 14.88 -39.43 -7.91
C VAL A 310 15.62 -40.59 -8.61
N SER A 311 14.92 -41.60 -9.15
CA SER A 311 15.53 -42.60 -10.03
C SER A 311 14.53 -43.39 -10.88
N ALA A 312 15.03 -44.06 -11.91
CA ALA A 312 14.27 -45.03 -12.72
C ALA A 312 13.90 -46.32 -11.95
N ALA A 313 14.44 -46.53 -10.74
CA ALA A 313 14.03 -47.60 -9.85
C ALA A 313 12.76 -47.19 -9.06
N PRO A 314 11.81 -48.12 -8.82
CA PRO A 314 10.61 -47.82 -8.05
C PRO A 314 10.98 -47.57 -6.58
N GLY A 315 11.23 -46.32 -6.20
CA GLY A 315 11.68 -46.08 -4.83
C GLY A 315 11.69 -44.65 -4.30
N ASP A 316 11.56 -43.61 -5.12
CA ASP A 316 11.48 -42.26 -4.55
C ASP A 316 10.63 -41.33 -5.41
N ARG A 317 9.33 -41.32 -5.10
CA ARG A 317 8.29 -40.51 -5.75
C ARG A 317 7.68 -39.61 -4.70
N ARG A 318 7.86 -38.31 -4.84
CA ARG A 318 7.43 -37.33 -3.84
C ARG A 318 6.81 -36.11 -4.50
N VAL A 319 6.03 -35.40 -3.71
CA VAL A 319 5.53 -34.06 -4.06
C VAL A 319 6.22 -33.06 -3.15
N ASP A 320 6.91 -32.11 -3.77
CA ASP A 320 7.51 -30.96 -3.13
C ASP A 320 6.61 -29.74 -3.32
N VAL A 321 6.28 -29.06 -2.24
CA VAL A 321 5.49 -27.82 -2.24
C VAL A 321 6.34 -26.70 -1.68
N CYS A 322 6.39 -25.57 -2.38
CA CYS A 322 7.11 -24.38 -1.92
C CYS A 322 6.18 -23.16 -1.97
N ALA A 323 6.29 -22.31 -0.96
CA ALA A 323 5.50 -21.10 -0.85
C ALA A 323 6.32 -19.97 -0.19
N ILE A 324 5.89 -18.73 -0.41
CA ILE A 324 6.36 -17.55 0.31
C ILE A 324 5.16 -17.02 1.10
N ALA A 325 5.31 -16.87 2.41
CA ALA A 325 4.28 -16.36 3.30
C ALA A 325 4.91 -15.33 4.26
N PRO A 326 4.92 -14.05 3.89
CA PRO A 326 5.38 -12.98 4.77
C PRO A 326 4.48 -12.87 6.00
N SER A 327 5.00 -12.30 7.09
CA SER A 327 4.19 -11.96 8.24
C SER A 327 3.06 -11.02 7.87
N THR A 328 1.90 -11.21 8.48
CA THR A 328 0.75 -10.34 8.30
C THR A 328 0.36 -9.69 9.61
N LEU A 329 -0.32 -8.56 9.49
CA LEU A 329 -0.94 -7.88 10.63
C LEU A 329 -2.44 -7.98 10.45
N ALA A 330 -3.14 -8.57 11.43
CA ALA A 330 -4.59 -8.66 11.42
C ALA A 330 -5.21 -7.25 11.50
N SER A 331 -6.38 -7.07 10.91
CA SER A 331 -7.09 -5.80 11.03
C SER A 331 -7.66 -5.68 12.44
N ARG A 332 -7.72 -4.45 12.96
CA ARG A 332 -8.45 -4.15 14.19
C ARG A 332 -9.43 -3.01 13.97
N LEU A 333 -10.39 -2.89 14.87
CA LEU A 333 -11.24 -1.71 15.00
C LEU A 333 -10.59 -0.70 15.95
N PRO A 334 -10.88 0.61 15.80
CA PRO A 334 -10.56 1.60 16.83
C PRO A 334 -11.11 1.18 18.20
N GLY A 335 -10.36 1.42 19.27
CA GLY A 335 -10.70 0.99 20.63
C GLY A 335 -10.21 -0.41 20.99
N ALA A 336 -9.83 -1.23 20.00
CA ALA A 336 -9.19 -2.51 20.23
C ALA A 336 -7.66 -2.35 20.39
N PRO A 337 -6.98 -3.25 21.13
CA PRO A 337 -5.53 -3.22 21.24
C PRO A 337 -4.87 -3.39 19.87
N ALA A 338 -3.68 -2.80 19.70
CA ALA A 338 -2.88 -2.96 18.50
C ALA A 338 -2.70 -4.46 18.16
N SER A 339 -2.87 -4.80 16.89
CA SER A 339 -2.68 -6.17 16.42
C SER A 339 -1.23 -6.61 16.60
N THR A 340 -1.03 -7.89 16.89
CA THR A 340 0.30 -8.49 16.88
C THR A 340 0.63 -8.99 15.48
N VAL A 341 1.87 -8.75 15.03
CA VAL A 341 2.37 -9.34 13.79
C VAL A 341 2.33 -10.87 13.92
N ALA A 342 1.59 -11.52 13.03
CA ALA A 342 1.43 -12.97 13.01
C ALA A 342 2.20 -13.56 11.82
N GLN A 343 2.97 -14.61 12.09
CA GLN A 343 3.59 -15.41 11.05
C GLN A 343 2.57 -16.45 10.58
N PRO A 344 2.31 -16.57 9.26
CA PRO A 344 1.39 -17.58 8.75
C PRO A 344 1.86 -18.98 9.14
N THR A 345 0.92 -19.90 9.37
CA THR A 345 1.23 -21.33 9.46
C THR A 345 0.65 -21.98 8.23
N LEU A 346 1.51 -22.46 7.33
CA LEU A 346 1.05 -23.10 6.11
C LEU A 346 0.80 -24.58 6.34
N ASN A 347 -0.41 -25.01 6.01
CA ASN A 347 -0.85 -26.40 6.03
C ASN A 347 -1.07 -26.87 4.60
N VAL A 348 -0.46 -27.98 4.21
CA VAL A 348 -0.66 -28.62 2.91
C VAL A 348 -1.56 -29.84 3.04
N TYR A 349 -2.47 -29.97 2.08
CA TYR A 349 -3.41 -31.07 1.94
C TYR A 349 -3.23 -31.67 0.55
N PHE A 350 -3.13 -33.00 0.49
CA PHE A 350 -3.11 -33.76 -0.75
C PHE A 350 -4.55 -34.15 -1.17
N ALA A 351 -5.43 -33.17 -1.12
CA ALA A 351 -6.86 -33.30 -1.41
C ALA A 351 -7.38 -31.95 -1.97
N PRO A 352 -8.42 -31.98 -2.83
CA PRO A 352 -9.05 -30.76 -3.33
C PRO A 352 -9.73 -29.99 -2.19
N PRO A 353 -9.84 -28.64 -2.29
CA PRO A 353 -10.54 -27.84 -1.29
C PRO A 353 -12.03 -28.21 -1.27
N VAL A 354 -12.68 -27.95 -0.14
CA VAL A 354 -14.14 -27.98 -0.08
C VAL A 354 -14.65 -26.69 -0.69
N ASN A 355 -15.59 -26.79 -1.63
CA ASN A 355 -16.24 -25.64 -2.23
C ASN A 355 -17.72 -25.62 -1.80
N THR A 356 -18.08 -24.62 -1.00
CA THR A 356 -19.47 -24.37 -0.63
C THR A 356 -19.90 -23.03 -1.22
N ASN A 357 -20.74 -23.05 -2.26
CA ASN A 357 -21.24 -21.85 -2.94
C ASN A 357 -20.14 -20.86 -3.40
N GLY A 358 -19.02 -21.38 -3.89
CA GLY A 358 -17.89 -20.58 -4.37
C GLY A 358 -16.88 -20.19 -3.29
N VAL A 359 -17.14 -20.52 -2.02
CA VAL A 359 -16.19 -20.31 -0.92
C VAL A 359 -15.33 -21.56 -0.75
N LEU A 360 -14.02 -21.40 -0.91
CA LEU A 360 -13.05 -22.47 -0.69
C LEU A 360 -12.70 -22.57 0.79
N SER A 361 -12.69 -23.79 1.33
CA SER A 361 -12.24 -24.08 2.68
C SER A 361 -11.29 -25.28 2.70
N ALA A 362 -10.60 -25.46 3.83
CA ALA A 362 -9.71 -26.59 4.04
C ALA A 362 -10.44 -27.92 3.78
N PRO A 363 -9.77 -28.90 3.14
CA PRO A 363 -10.29 -30.26 3.00
C PRO A 363 -10.45 -30.93 4.37
N ALA A 364 -11.43 -31.84 4.50
CA ALA A 364 -11.67 -32.61 5.72
C ALA A 364 -10.68 -33.80 5.87
N VAL A 365 -9.39 -33.53 5.71
CA VAL A 365 -8.30 -34.50 5.92
C VAL A 365 -7.21 -33.87 6.78
N THR A 366 -6.43 -34.68 7.48
CA THR A 366 -5.31 -34.19 8.29
C THR A 366 -4.27 -33.50 7.41
N PRO A 367 -3.94 -32.22 7.65
CA PRO A 367 -2.88 -31.54 6.91
C PRO A 367 -1.49 -31.98 7.39
N ALA A 368 -0.50 -31.68 6.56
CA ALA A 368 0.87 -31.56 7.04
C ALA A 368 1.27 -30.09 7.16
N VAL A 369 1.97 -29.75 8.25
CA VAL A 369 2.51 -28.40 8.44
C VAL A 369 3.76 -28.24 7.58
N MET A 370 3.86 -27.16 6.81
CA MET A 370 5.05 -26.87 6.01
C MET A 370 6.20 -26.39 6.90
N ASN A 371 7.42 -26.83 6.59
CA ASN A 371 8.63 -26.35 7.24
C ASN A 371 8.91 -24.91 6.82
N ARG A 372 9.43 -24.09 7.74
CA ARG A 372 9.64 -22.66 7.53
C ARG A 372 11.11 -22.29 7.63
N SER A 373 11.57 -21.43 6.73
CA SER A 373 12.84 -20.69 6.82
C SER A 373 12.61 -19.24 6.39
N GLY A 374 12.62 -18.30 7.35
CA GLY A 374 12.29 -16.89 7.07
C GLY A 374 10.85 -16.71 6.60
N THR A 375 10.65 -16.22 5.37
CA THR A 375 9.35 -16.13 4.69
C THR A 375 9.07 -17.33 3.77
N GLN A 376 10.04 -18.22 3.58
CA GLN A 376 9.90 -19.38 2.70
C GLN A 376 9.34 -20.56 3.49
N TYR A 377 8.45 -21.29 2.84
CA TYR A 377 7.85 -22.50 3.34
C TYR A 377 8.08 -23.62 2.35
N SER A 378 8.46 -24.80 2.84
CA SER A 378 8.63 -25.98 2.03
C SER A 378 8.04 -27.21 2.72
N TYR A 379 7.49 -28.11 1.93
CA TYR A 379 7.06 -29.41 2.40
C TYR A 379 7.38 -30.45 1.35
N GLN A 380 7.81 -31.62 1.80
CA GLN A 380 8.00 -32.79 0.97
C GLN A 380 7.11 -33.91 1.50
N SER A 381 6.33 -34.51 0.61
CA SER A 381 5.47 -35.63 0.98
C SER A 381 6.26 -36.87 1.41
N ALA A 382 5.55 -37.78 2.08
CA ALA A 382 5.95 -39.18 2.10
C ALA A 382 6.06 -39.75 0.68
N GLN A 383 6.78 -40.86 0.55
CA GLN A 383 6.97 -41.54 -0.71
C GLN A 383 5.67 -42.20 -1.21
N TYR A 384 5.39 -42.10 -2.50
CA TYR A 384 4.27 -42.78 -3.16
C TYR A 384 4.71 -44.10 -3.84
N ALA A 385 3.91 -45.15 -3.67
CA ALA A 385 4.19 -46.47 -4.26
C ALA A 385 4.01 -46.49 -5.78
N THR A 386 2.99 -45.81 -6.31
CA THR A 386 2.69 -45.73 -7.75
C THR A 386 2.56 -44.28 -8.21
N ARG A 387 2.78 -44.02 -9.51
CA ARG A 387 2.51 -42.70 -10.09
C ARG A 387 1.03 -42.34 -10.00
N ALA A 388 0.14 -43.32 -10.17
CA ALA A 388 -1.31 -43.13 -10.06
C ALA A 388 -1.77 -42.77 -8.64
N ALA A 389 -1.00 -43.12 -7.61
CA ALA A 389 -1.27 -42.74 -6.23
C ALA A 389 -0.84 -41.30 -5.90
N MET A 390 -0.08 -40.64 -6.79
CA MET A 390 0.31 -39.26 -6.57
C MET A 390 -0.88 -38.32 -6.79
N PRO A 391 -1.05 -37.30 -5.94
CA PRO A 391 -2.10 -36.31 -6.12
C PRO A 391 -1.82 -35.47 -7.36
N THR A 392 -2.87 -35.13 -8.10
CA THR A 392 -2.80 -34.24 -9.27
C THR A 392 -2.86 -32.76 -8.89
N ALA A 393 -3.25 -32.45 -7.65
CA ALA A 393 -3.28 -31.11 -7.10
C ALA A 393 -3.02 -31.15 -5.59
N VAL A 394 -2.55 -30.03 -5.05
CA VAL A 394 -2.45 -29.79 -3.60
C VAL A 394 -3.30 -28.59 -3.23
N THR A 395 -3.81 -28.60 -2.00
CA THR A 395 -4.42 -27.44 -1.36
C THR A 395 -3.48 -26.95 -0.27
N VAL A 396 -3.26 -25.64 -0.19
CA VAL A 396 -2.50 -25.01 0.90
C VAL A 396 -3.40 -24.01 1.60
N THR A 397 -3.43 -24.02 2.93
CA THR A 397 -4.08 -22.98 3.74
C THR A 397 -3.05 -22.27 4.61
N ASP A 398 -3.27 -20.98 4.88
CA ASP A 398 -2.30 -20.14 5.62
C ASP A 398 -2.65 -19.82 7.07
N GLY A 399 -3.78 -20.36 7.55
CA GLY A 399 -4.31 -20.07 8.89
C GLY A 399 -4.90 -18.67 9.05
N GLN A 400 -4.92 -17.86 7.99
CA GLN A 400 -5.47 -16.49 7.92
C GLN A 400 -6.67 -16.41 6.97
N GLY A 401 -7.23 -17.56 6.59
CA GLY A 401 -8.37 -17.68 5.68
C GLY A 401 -8.01 -17.83 4.19
N GLY A 402 -6.72 -17.78 3.84
CA GLY A 402 -6.26 -18.08 2.49
C GLY A 402 -6.33 -19.58 2.21
N VAL A 403 -6.93 -19.94 1.07
CA VAL A 403 -6.99 -21.31 0.55
C VAL A 403 -6.55 -21.28 -0.91
N PHE A 404 -5.47 -22.00 -1.21
CA PHE A 404 -4.80 -21.99 -2.51
C PHE A 404 -4.78 -23.40 -3.07
N THR A 405 -5.12 -23.57 -4.34
CA THR A 405 -5.06 -24.88 -5.02
C THR A 405 -4.13 -24.81 -6.21
N LEU A 406 -3.15 -25.71 -6.26
CA LEU A 406 -2.17 -25.77 -7.33
C LEU A 406 -2.13 -27.17 -7.94
N PRO A 407 -2.02 -27.28 -9.28
CA PRO A 407 -1.74 -28.57 -9.91
C PRO A 407 -0.33 -29.05 -9.52
N VAL A 408 -0.18 -30.36 -9.35
CA VAL A 408 1.12 -31.01 -9.18
C VAL A 408 1.69 -31.29 -10.55
N THR A 409 2.73 -30.55 -10.91
CA THR A 409 3.36 -30.62 -12.25
C THR A 409 4.75 -31.24 -12.19
N ASP A 410 5.30 -31.59 -13.34
CA ASP A 410 6.69 -32.01 -13.48
C ASP A 410 7.66 -30.88 -13.15
N ASN A 411 8.80 -31.20 -12.52
CA ASN A 411 9.89 -30.27 -12.31
C ASN A 411 10.95 -30.41 -13.41
N ILE A 412 11.28 -29.31 -14.10
CA ILE A 412 12.32 -29.29 -15.13
C ILE A 412 13.60 -28.71 -14.52
N VAL A 413 14.69 -29.47 -14.57
CA VAL A 413 16.03 -29.05 -14.16
C VAL A 413 16.80 -28.57 -15.38
N LEU A 414 17.16 -27.29 -15.41
CA LEU A 414 17.95 -26.68 -16.48
C LEU A 414 19.43 -26.62 -16.05
N ALA A 415 20.29 -27.30 -16.80
CA ALA A 415 21.72 -27.40 -16.48
C ALA A 415 22.56 -26.32 -17.18
N SER A 416 22.24 -25.99 -18.44
CA SER A 416 22.93 -24.93 -19.18
C SER A 416 22.13 -24.49 -20.41
N CYS A 417 22.28 -23.22 -20.80
CA CYS A 417 21.78 -22.66 -22.05
C CYS A 417 22.86 -21.76 -22.66
N VAL A 418 23.37 -22.15 -23.84
CA VAL A 418 24.61 -21.61 -24.38
C VAL A 418 24.48 -21.35 -25.87
N TYR A 419 24.60 -20.08 -26.28
CA TYR A 419 24.65 -19.67 -27.69
C TYR A 419 26.09 -19.42 -28.15
N ASN A 420 26.51 -20.14 -29.18
CA ASN A 420 27.78 -19.89 -29.86
C ASN A 420 27.53 -18.91 -31.01
N TYR A 421 28.10 -17.71 -30.92
CA TYR A 421 27.89 -16.67 -31.95
C TYR A 421 28.69 -16.90 -33.24
N THR A 422 29.70 -17.77 -33.21
CA THR A 422 30.51 -18.18 -34.37
C THR A 422 29.74 -19.19 -35.22
N THR A 423 29.28 -20.28 -34.61
CA THR A 423 28.50 -21.32 -35.30
C THR A 423 27.02 -20.96 -35.42
N LYS A 424 26.58 -19.92 -34.70
CA LYS A 424 25.20 -19.46 -34.63
C LYS A 424 24.27 -20.55 -34.08
N VAL A 425 24.75 -21.34 -33.12
CA VAL A 425 24.04 -22.51 -32.58
C VAL A 425 23.77 -22.32 -31.10
N LEU A 426 22.55 -22.64 -30.66
CA LEU A 426 22.13 -22.67 -29.27
C LEU A 426 22.12 -24.11 -28.76
N THR A 427 22.75 -24.35 -27.61
CA THR A 427 22.75 -25.63 -26.90
C THR A 427 22.01 -25.50 -25.57
N VAL A 428 21.02 -26.37 -25.33
CA VAL A 428 20.19 -26.38 -24.11
C VAL A 428 20.24 -27.75 -23.47
N ASN A 429 20.66 -27.80 -22.20
CA ASN A 429 20.72 -29.05 -21.43
C ASN A 429 19.64 -29.01 -20.35
N ALA A 430 18.64 -29.88 -20.48
CA ALA A 430 17.48 -29.92 -19.61
C ALA A 430 17.07 -31.36 -19.26
N ASN A 431 16.65 -31.57 -18.01
CA ASN A 431 16.14 -32.85 -17.53
C ASN A 431 14.75 -32.67 -16.93
N SER A 432 13.84 -33.58 -17.25
CA SER A 432 12.57 -33.71 -16.54
C SER A 432 12.75 -34.63 -15.35
N THR A 433 12.06 -34.34 -14.25
CA THR A 433 11.91 -35.30 -13.15
C THR A 433 10.96 -36.43 -13.51
N ASP A 434 9.99 -36.23 -14.39
CA ASP A 434 9.14 -37.29 -14.93
C ASP A 434 9.90 -38.11 -15.98
N ASN A 435 10.29 -39.34 -15.64
CA ASN A 435 10.93 -40.24 -16.60
C ASN A 435 10.05 -40.47 -17.84
N GLY A 436 10.58 -40.17 -19.03
CA GLY A 436 9.86 -40.30 -20.31
C GLY A 436 8.98 -39.10 -20.67
N ALA A 437 9.02 -38.00 -19.89
CA ALA A 437 8.36 -36.77 -20.30
C ALA A 437 8.99 -36.20 -21.58
N LEU A 438 8.14 -35.63 -22.44
CA LEU A 438 8.58 -34.93 -23.63
C LEU A 438 8.77 -33.47 -23.26
N LEU A 439 10.01 -33.00 -23.29
CA LEU A 439 10.34 -31.59 -23.15
C LEU A 439 10.17 -30.88 -24.49
N THR A 440 9.73 -29.63 -24.50
CA THR A 440 9.62 -28.76 -25.68
C THR A 440 10.28 -27.42 -25.36
N ILE A 441 11.03 -26.87 -26.31
CA ILE A 441 11.71 -25.59 -26.15
C ILE A 441 11.00 -24.55 -27.02
N ASN A 442 10.69 -23.39 -26.44
CA ASN A 442 10.25 -22.22 -27.19
C ASN A 442 11.41 -21.22 -27.23
N THR A 443 11.77 -20.80 -28.44
CA THR A 443 12.68 -19.66 -28.67
C THR A 443 11.85 -18.42 -28.98
N VAL A 444 12.33 -17.25 -28.55
CA VAL A 444 11.84 -15.97 -29.05
C VAL A 444 12.15 -15.96 -30.56
N ASP A 445 11.13 -15.76 -31.40
CA ASP A 445 11.13 -15.78 -32.88
C ASP A 445 10.71 -17.08 -33.61
N GLY A 446 10.17 -18.07 -32.90
CA GLY A 446 9.41 -19.18 -33.53
C GLY A 446 9.56 -20.52 -32.81
N PRO A 447 8.63 -21.48 -33.03
CA PRO A 447 8.66 -22.77 -32.35
C PRO A 447 9.76 -23.68 -32.92
N LEU A 448 10.82 -23.92 -32.16
CA LEU A 448 11.73 -25.05 -32.39
C LEU A 448 11.31 -26.22 -31.49
N THR A 449 10.26 -26.93 -31.91
CA THR A 449 9.80 -28.10 -31.16
C THR A 449 10.74 -29.28 -31.38
N THR A 450 11.44 -29.70 -30.32
CA THR A 450 12.05 -31.03 -30.25
C THR A 450 11.63 -31.70 -28.96
N THR A 451 11.26 -32.98 -29.03
CA THR A 451 10.62 -33.74 -27.94
C THR A 451 11.49 -34.91 -27.47
N LYS A 452 12.22 -34.77 -26.35
CA LYS A 452 12.95 -35.87 -25.67
C LYS A 452 13.10 -35.68 -24.15
N SER A 453 13.13 -36.78 -23.40
CA SER A 453 13.42 -36.83 -21.96
C SER A 453 14.93 -36.78 -21.71
N GLY A 454 15.40 -35.88 -20.85
CA GLY A 454 16.80 -35.74 -20.45
C GLY A 454 17.76 -35.48 -21.61
N PHE A 455 17.80 -34.24 -22.09
CA PHE A 455 18.26 -33.95 -23.44
C PHE A 455 19.22 -32.77 -23.52
N ASN A 456 20.24 -32.93 -24.37
CA ASN A 456 21.11 -31.87 -24.86
C ASN A 456 20.60 -31.48 -26.26
N TYR A 457 19.83 -30.40 -26.34
CA TYR A 457 19.34 -29.88 -27.62
C TYR A 457 20.39 -28.99 -28.25
N THR A 458 20.55 -29.08 -29.57
CA THR A 458 21.36 -28.19 -30.37
C THR A 458 20.48 -27.68 -31.51
N THR A 459 20.31 -26.37 -31.63
CA THR A 459 19.49 -25.77 -32.69
C THR A 459 20.17 -25.89 -34.05
N GLY A 460 19.42 -25.64 -35.11
CA GLY A 460 20.01 -25.16 -36.36
C GLY A 460 20.64 -23.77 -36.19
N VAL A 461 21.09 -23.18 -37.30
CA VAL A 461 21.63 -21.81 -37.32
C VAL A 461 20.55 -20.82 -36.89
N LEU A 462 20.78 -20.16 -35.76
CA LEU A 462 19.99 -19.07 -35.21
C LEU A 462 20.75 -17.74 -35.42
N PRO A 463 20.17 -16.76 -36.11
CA PRO A 463 20.86 -15.51 -36.48
C PRO A 463 21.37 -14.71 -35.27
N PHE A 464 20.67 -14.79 -34.15
CA PHE A 464 20.95 -14.09 -32.90
C PHE A 464 20.66 -14.99 -31.69
N ALA A 465 21.27 -14.64 -30.55
CA ALA A 465 21.01 -15.30 -29.27
C ALA A 465 19.64 -14.84 -28.72
N PRO A 466 18.74 -15.74 -28.32
CA PRO A 466 17.57 -15.35 -27.53
C PRO A 466 18.02 -14.88 -26.13
N CYS A 467 17.33 -13.92 -25.52
CA CYS A 467 17.64 -13.50 -24.15
C CYS A 467 17.41 -14.65 -23.15
N ASP A 468 16.25 -15.30 -23.27
CA ASP A 468 15.83 -16.41 -22.42
C ASP A 468 15.33 -17.58 -23.28
N VAL A 469 15.42 -18.77 -22.71
CA VAL A 469 14.85 -20.00 -23.28
C VAL A 469 13.84 -20.58 -22.31
N ILE A 470 12.63 -20.85 -22.81
CA ILE A 470 11.57 -21.50 -22.04
C ILE A 470 11.53 -22.98 -22.43
N VAL A 471 11.64 -23.85 -21.43
CA VAL A 471 11.46 -25.29 -21.59
C VAL A 471 10.17 -25.70 -20.89
N THR A 472 9.31 -26.38 -21.63
CA THR A 472 8.03 -26.93 -21.15
C THR A 472 8.05 -28.45 -21.21
N SER A 473 7.22 -29.11 -20.42
CA SER A 473 7.06 -30.56 -20.38
C SER A 473 5.61 -30.90 -20.72
N ASN A 474 5.39 -31.99 -21.48
CA ASN A 474 4.03 -32.52 -21.69
C ASN A 474 3.36 -33.03 -20.40
N GLN A 475 4.09 -32.99 -19.28
CA GLN A 475 3.63 -33.25 -17.93
C GLN A 475 3.35 -31.97 -17.11
N GLY A 476 3.27 -30.82 -17.77
CA GLY A 476 2.87 -29.53 -17.18
C GLY A 476 4.00 -28.73 -16.53
N GLY A 477 5.24 -29.25 -16.54
CA GLY A 477 6.41 -28.53 -16.05
C GLY A 477 6.81 -27.39 -16.97
N ILE A 478 7.27 -26.27 -16.41
CA ILE A 478 7.81 -25.12 -17.14
C ILE A 478 9.01 -24.58 -16.37
N ASN A 479 10.10 -24.26 -17.06
CA ASN A 479 11.23 -23.57 -16.48
C ASN A 479 11.92 -22.67 -17.53
N THR A 480 12.55 -21.60 -17.09
CA THR A 480 13.21 -20.59 -17.93
C THR A 480 14.67 -20.45 -17.53
N ILE A 481 15.55 -20.27 -18.51
CA ILE A 481 16.98 -20.04 -18.29
C ILE A 481 17.49 -18.94 -19.22
N GLU A 482 18.33 -18.05 -18.69
CA GLU A 482 19.01 -17.01 -19.46
C GLU A 482 20.06 -17.65 -20.39
N THR A 483 20.18 -17.12 -21.61
CA THR A 483 21.15 -17.61 -22.58
C THR A 483 22.53 -17.01 -22.34
N ALA A 484 23.51 -17.86 -22.02
CA ALA A 484 24.91 -17.44 -22.02
C ALA A 484 25.47 -17.40 -23.45
N THR A 485 26.15 -16.30 -23.81
CA THR A 485 26.79 -16.17 -25.13
C THR A 485 28.29 -16.50 -25.06
N THR A 486 28.79 -17.28 -26.02
CA THR A 486 30.21 -17.69 -26.07
C THR A 486 30.79 -17.67 -27.48
N LYS A 487 32.12 -17.49 -27.53
CA LYS A 487 32.95 -17.49 -28.74
C LYS A 487 33.35 -18.89 -29.23
N LYS A 488 33.38 -19.89 -28.34
CA LYS A 488 33.85 -21.25 -28.64
C LYS A 488 32.82 -22.00 -29.45
#